data_AF-A0A968SKA6-F1
#
_entry.id   AF-A0A968SKA6-F1
#
_cell.length_a   1.000
_cell.length_b   1.000
_cell.length_c   1.000
_cell.angle_alpha   90.00
_cell.angle_beta   90.00
_cell.angle_gamma   90.00
#
_symmetry.space_group_name_H-M   'P 1'
#
loop_
_entity.id
_entity.type
_entity.pdbx_description
1 polymer ?
#
loop_
_entity_poly.entity_id
_entity_poly.type
_entity_poly.pdbx_seq_one_letter_code
_entity_poly.pdbx_strand_id
1 'polypeptide(L)'
;MLKKLIILFLIVFSGLVFVFNIQLSNSVDAQTDIPELDETTKTEIKKSSAEYFDRKQEEVFIGNEEKYEDYLAGVVFVKAKDESEPQLTRFIGKLENGKYMIALQYTTKFDKLLPEIPDELILDEAKQYLFSTEKAAKEKDKKNIISSFFQTKVFAVGSNPDNVPLQLPYGANENWGMTGGPHNAIVFNGPKPWASVDLAKSTPGIVRASANGTVSYSTSCPNFVSISHLGGLETTYYHLTNIQVLNNQVVTANTYLGDISIQSGCGGSASGPHVHFSTRINGSYQDIEGLNFSGWGFSEGNNNYEGCVSNGTITNCLPGTVSYNVNYTNGCNPPISGDWNITSSCDFVGAATAPANVIVNNNSTLRIKNGASLNINMTSNKIVAKPGSRLIIESGGKVY
;
A
#
# COMPACT_ATOMS: atom_id res chain seq x y z
N MET A 1 14.60 -15.57 -25.05
CA MET A 1 14.86 -14.21 -25.60
C MET A 1 13.63 -13.72 -26.36
N LEU A 2 12.84 -12.82 -25.78
CA LEU A 2 11.93 -11.97 -26.55
C LEU A 2 11.96 -10.58 -25.88
N LYS A 3 12.59 -9.60 -26.53
CA LYS A 3 12.67 -8.22 -26.03
C LYS A 3 11.27 -7.58 -26.12
N LYS A 4 10.78 -6.98 -25.04
CA LYS A 4 9.62 -6.07 -25.07
C LYS A 4 9.92 -4.94 -26.06
N LEU A 5 9.11 -4.82 -27.11
CA LEU A 5 9.19 -3.76 -28.10
C LEU A 5 8.24 -2.64 -27.67
N ILE A 6 8.77 -1.46 -27.36
CA ILE A 6 7.96 -0.25 -27.15
C ILE A 6 7.79 0.42 -28.51
N ILE A 7 6.56 0.48 -29.03
CA ILE A 7 6.24 1.22 -30.25
C ILE A 7 5.57 2.53 -29.85
N LEU A 8 6.19 3.66 -30.19
CA LEU A 8 5.67 5.01 -29.97
C LEU A 8 4.96 5.47 -31.25
N PHE A 9 3.65 5.74 -31.19
CA PHE A 9 2.94 6.40 -32.29
C PHE A 9 2.76 7.89 -31.97
N LEU A 10 3.25 8.75 -32.87
CA LEU A 10 2.97 10.18 -32.91
C LEU A 10 1.84 10.42 -33.91
N ILE A 11 0.69 10.88 -33.44
CA ILE A 11 -0.37 11.42 -34.30
C ILE A 11 -0.50 12.90 -33.99
N VAL A 12 -0.25 13.75 -34.99
CA VAL A 12 -0.38 15.21 -34.90
C VAL A 12 -1.70 15.62 -35.54
N PHE A 13 -2.65 16.09 -34.73
CA PHE A 13 -3.79 16.89 -35.20
C PHE A 13 -3.82 18.21 -34.44
N SER A 14 -3.79 19.31 -35.19
CA SER A 14 -4.08 20.68 -34.72
C SER A 14 -3.53 21.07 -33.33
N GLY A 15 -2.21 20.97 -33.15
CA GLY A 15 -1.50 21.74 -32.11
C GLY A 15 -1.56 21.23 -30.67
N LEU A 16 -2.17 20.07 -30.38
CA LEU A 16 -2.05 19.39 -29.09
C LEU A 16 -1.27 18.08 -29.24
N VAL A 17 -0.20 17.91 -28.45
CA VAL A 17 0.52 16.64 -28.33
C VAL A 17 -0.14 15.81 -27.23
N PHE A 18 -0.81 14.72 -27.60
CA PHE A 18 -1.26 13.71 -26.65
C PHE A 18 -0.22 12.59 -26.60
N VAL A 19 0.38 12.37 -25.43
CA VAL A 19 1.19 11.18 -25.16
C VAL A 19 0.28 10.15 -24.51
N PHE A 20 -0.14 9.14 -25.27
CA PHE A 20 -0.82 7.97 -24.70
C PHE A 20 0.23 6.91 -24.34
N ASN A 21 0.31 6.54 -23.07
CA ASN A 21 0.91 5.28 -22.67
C ASN A 21 -0.13 4.18 -22.95
N ILE A 22 -0.08 3.59 -24.15
CA ILE A 22 -0.84 2.37 -24.42
C ILE A 22 0.06 1.22 -23.99
N GLN A 23 -0.27 0.61 -22.85
CA GLN A 23 0.24 -0.70 -22.51
C GLN A 23 -0.50 -1.69 -23.42
N LEU A 24 0.13 -2.08 -24.53
CA LEU A 24 -0.36 -3.18 -25.34
C LEU A 24 -0.32 -4.43 -24.46
N SER A 25 -1.47 -4.83 -23.93
CA SER A 25 -1.67 -6.21 -23.52
C SER A 25 -1.56 -7.03 -24.79
N ASN A 26 -0.40 -7.63 -25.02
CA ASN A 26 -0.33 -8.77 -25.90
C ASN A 26 -1.17 -9.86 -25.22
N SER A 27 -2.46 -9.93 -25.56
CA SER A 27 -3.18 -11.20 -25.53
C SER A 27 -2.59 -12.06 -26.64
N VAL A 28 -1.39 -12.56 -26.41
CA VAL A 28 -1.09 -13.89 -26.93
C VAL A 28 -2.03 -14.76 -26.13
N ASP A 29 -2.91 -15.50 -26.80
CA ASP A 29 -3.51 -16.73 -26.27
C ASP A 29 -2.40 -17.75 -26.00
N ALA A 30 -1.46 -17.37 -25.12
CA ALA A 30 -0.66 -18.28 -24.36
C ALA A 30 -1.57 -18.68 -23.21
N GLN A 31 -2.55 -19.52 -23.55
CA GLN A 31 -2.90 -20.60 -22.68
C GLN A 31 -1.66 -21.50 -22.56
N THR A 32 -0.60 -20.98 -21.92
CA THR A 32 0.33 -21.83 -21.21
C THR A 32 -0.55 -22.45 -20.16
N ASP A 33 -0.89 -23.72 -20.36
CA ASP A 33 -1.30 -24.59 -19.26
C ASP A 33 -0.23 -24.40 -18.17
N ILE A 34 -0.47 -23.47 -17.25
CA ILE A 34 0.24 -23.45 -15.98
C ILE A 34 -0.11 -24.80 -15.42
N PRO A 35 0.83 -25.75 -15.27
CA PRO A 35 0.50 -27.05 -14.76
C PRO A 35 -0.12 -26.78 -13.40
N GLU A 36 -1.42 -27.05 -13.28
CA GLU A 36 -2.16 -26.89 -12.05
C GLU A 36 -1.29 -27.49 -10.94
N LEU A 37 -1.08 -26.75 -9.85
CA LEU A 37 -0.25 -27.25 -8.76
C LEU A 37 -0.72 -28.65 -8.39
N ASP A 38 0.20 -29.60 -8.31
CA ASP A 38 -0.17 -30.95 -7.91
C ASP A 38 -0.76 -30.91 -6.48
N GLU A 39 -1.62 -31.88 -6.17
CA GLU A 39 -2.31 -31.91 -4.88
C GLU A 39 -1.36 -32.00 -3.68
N THR A 40 -0.16 -32.55 -3.85
CA THR A 40 0.85 -32.61 -2.77
C THR A 40 1.38 -31.21 -2.47
N THR A 41 1.69 -30.43 -3.50
CA THR A 41 2.14 -29.04 -3.38
C THR A 41 1.05 -28.16 -2.80
N LYS A 42 -0.19 -28.26 -3.30
CA LYS A 42 -1.35 -27.54 -2.73
C LYS A 42 -1.55 -27.88 -1.25
N THR A 43 -1.42 -29.14 -0.88
CA THR A 43 -1.53 -29.61 0.52
C THR A 43 -0.45 -29.00 1.41
N GLU A 44 0.80 -28.94 0.93
CA GLU A 44 1.91 -28.35 1.70
C GLU A 44 1.73 -26.84 1.90
N ILE A 45 1.27 -26.12 0.87
CA ILE A 45 0.92 -24.70 0.95
C ILE A 45 -0.16 -24.50 2.00
N LYS A 46 -1.31 -25.19 1.85
CA LYS A 46 -2.44 -25.07 2.77
C LYS A 46 -2.05 -25.39 4.21
N LYS A 47 -1.26 -26.44 4.44
CA LYS A 47 -0.76 -26.80 5.77
C LYS A 47 0.11 -25.69 6.37
N SER A 48 1.13 -25.23 5.64
CA SER A 48 2.03 -24.17 6.10
C SER A 48 1.26 -22.89 6.44
N SER A 49 0.26 -22.55 5.61
CA SER A 49 -0.57 -21.36 5.77
C SER A 49 -1.56 -21.45 6.93
N ALA A 50 -2.20 -22.61 7.13
CA ALA A 50 -3.11 -22.81 8.26
C ALA A 50 -2.39 -22.70 9.61
N GLU A 51 -1.14 -23.15 9.69
CA GLU A 51 -0.29 -22.95 10.86
C GLU A 51 0.08 -21.48 11.05
N TYR A 52 0.45 -20.78 9.98
CA TYR A 52 0.82 -19.36 10.01
C TYR A 52 -0.30 -18.45 10.49
N PHE A 53 -1.54 -18.67 10.02
CA PHE A 53 -2.69 -17.89 10.45
C PHE A 53 -3.25 -18.32 11.82
N ASP A 54 -2.74 -19.42 12.41
CA ASP A 54 -3.34 -20.13 13.55
C ASP A 54 -4.82 -20.53 13.31
N ARG A 55 -5.13 -20.96 12.07
CA ARG A 55 -6.49 -21.32 11.62
C ARG A 55 -6.58 -22.77 11.19
N LYS A 56 -6.18 -23.70 12.07
CA LYS A 56 -6.07 -25.14 11.76
C LYS A 56 -7.37 -25.82 11.29
N GLN A 57 -8.53 -25.19 11.47
CA GLN A 57 -9.84 -25.70 11.05
C GLN A 57 -10.45 -24.95 9.85
N GLU A 58 -9.76 -23.93 9.32
CA GLU A 58 -10.32 -23.12 8.25
C GLU A 58 -9.73 -23.45 6.89
N GLU A 59 -10.56 -23.27 5.87
CA GLU A 59 -10.14 -23.52 4.50
C GLU A 59 -9.24 -22.37 4.02
N VAL A 60 -8.00 -22.72 3.66
CA VAL A 60 -7.06 -21.83 3.00
C VAL A 60 -7.21 -21.97 1.49
N PHE A 61 -7.31 -20.83 0.83
CA PHE A 61 -7.39 -20.72 -0.61
C PHE A 61 -6.08 -20.20 -1.17
N ILE A 62 -5.73 -20.65 -2.37
CA ILE A 62 -4.53 -20.25 -3.10
C ILE A 62 -4.97 -19.40 -4.30
N GLY A 63 -4.17 -18.41 -4.67
CA GLY A 63 -4.41 -17.63 -5.88
C GLY A 63 -3.13 -17.00 -6.45
N ASN A 64 -3.22 -16.60 -7.72
CA ASN A 64 -2.10 -16.09 -8.55
C ASN A 64 -0.86 -16.98 -8.49
N GLU A 65 -1.08 -18.28 -8.66
CA GLU A 65 0.01 -19.24 -8.67
C GLU A 65 0.81 -19.13 -9.96
N GLU A 66 2.09 -18.83 -9.83
CA GLU A 66 3.01 -18.65 -10.94
C GLU A 66 4.24 -19.54 -10.74
N LYS A 67 4.63 -20.25 -11.80
CA LYS A 67 5.80 -21.15 -11.81
C LYS A 67 6.84 -20.63 -12.79
N TYR A 68 8.11 -20.72 -12.39
CA TYR A 68 9.24 -20.44 -13.27
C TYR A 68 10.41 -21.35 -12.89
N GLU A 69 10.79 -22.25 -13.80
CA GLU A 69 11.82 -23.27 -13.54
C GLU A 69 11.50 -24.06 -12.25
N ASP A 70 12.44 -24.05 -11.29
CA ASP A 70 12.31 -24.72 -9.99
C ASP A 70 11.62 -23.85 -8.93
N TYR A 71 11.06 -22.69 -9.31
CA TYR A 71 10.48 -21.72 -8.39
C TYR A 71 8.97 -21.55 -8.57
N LEU A 72 8.32 -21.23 -7.47
CA LEU A 72 6.88 -21.00 -7.38
C LEU A 72 6.63 -19.76 -6.53
N ALA A 73 5.64 -18.96 -6.90
CA ALA A 73 5.14 -17.85 -6.09
C ALA A 73 3.61 -17.78 -6.16
N GLY A 74 3.01 -17.12 -5.17
CA GLY A 74 1.59 -16.81 -5.18
C GLY A 74 1.13 -16.18 -3.87
N VAL A 75 -0.18 -16.12 -3.69
CA VAL A 75 -0.81 -15.67 -2.45
C VAL A 75 -1.72 -16.75 -1.88
N VAL A 76 -1.84 -16.76 -0.57
CA VAL A 76 -2.82 -17.56 0.16
C VAL A 76 -3.72 -16.62 0.94
N PHE A 77 -4.98 -17.01 1.09
CA PHE A 77 -5.92 -16.24 1.88
C PHE A 77 -6.88 -17.14 2.66
N VAL A 78 -7.37 -16.59 3.77
CA VAL A 78 -8.41 -17.16 4.61
C VAL A 78 -9.59 -16.21 4.58
N LYS A 79 -10.77 -16.75 4.27
CA LYS A 79 -12.00 -15.95 4.19
C LYS A 79 -12.39 -15.42 5.56
N ALA A 80 -12.93 -14.22 5.58
CA ALA A 80 -13.44 -13.59 6.79
C ALA A 80 -14.77 -14.24 7.25
N LYS A 81 -15.08 -14.10 8.54
CA LYS A 81 -16.36 -14.48 9.16
C LYS A 81 -17.00 -13.25 9.78
N ASP A 82 -18.32 -13.17 9.83
CA ASP A 82 -19.04 -12.05 10.48
C ASP A 82 -18.55 -10.66 10.01
N GLU A 83 -18.57 -9.61 10.82
CA GLU A 83 -17.97 -8.32 10.46
C GLU A 83 -16.46 -8.31 10.76
N SER A 84 -15.67 -9.01 9.93
CA SER A 84 -14.19 -9.03 9.98
C SER A 84 -13.54 -8.98 8.59
N GLU A 85 -12.22 -8.78 8.56
CA GLU A 85 -11.36 -8.79 7.38
C GLU A 85 -10.83 -10.20 7.03
N PRO A 86 -10.69 -10.54 5.74
CA PRO A 86 -9.97 -11.73 5.30
C PRO A 86 -8.46 -11.61 5.58
N GLN A 87 -7.80 -12.75 5.81
CA GLN A 87 -6.34 -12.75 5.93
C GLN A 87 -5.70 -13.10 4.59
N LEU A 88 -4.59 -12.45 4.25
CA LEU A 88 -3.81 -12.74 3.04
C LEU A 88 -2.32 -12.69 3.39
N THR A 89 -1.55 -13.65 2.89
CA THR A 89 -0.08 -13.62 2.91
C THR A 89 0.48 -14.16 1.59
N ARG A 90 1.72 -13.80 1.26
CA ARG A 90 2.42 -14.37 0.10
C ARG A 90 3.11 -15.67 0.45
N PHE A 91 3.31 -16.50 -0.56
CA PHE A 91 4.21 -17.62 -0.48
C PHE A 91 5.18 -17.63 -1.66
N ILE A 92 6.37 -18.16 -1.41
CA ILE A 92 7.34 -18.53 -2.42
C ILE A 92 7.81 -19.96 -2.14
N GLY A 93 8.24 -20.66 -3.18
CA GLY A 93 8.69 -22.03 -3.11
C GLY A 93 9.86 -22.31 -4.02
N LYS A 94 10.68 -23.29 -3.63
CA LYS A 94 11.75 -23.85 -4.44
C LYS A 94 11.63 -25.37 -4.46
N LEU A 95 11.76 -25.96 -5.64
CA LEU A 95 11.74 -27.39 -5.83
C LEU A 95 13.05 -28.00 -5.31
N GLU A 96 12.94 -28.87 -4.31
CA GLU A 96 14.08 -29.59 -3.74
C GLU A 96 13.72 -31.07 -3.61
N ASN A 97 14.52 -31.96 -4.18
CA ASN A 97 14.29 -33.42 -4.14
C ASN A 97 12.87 -33.82 -4.59
N GLY A 98 12.32 -33.13 -5.60
CA GLY A 98 10.99 -33.41 -6.14
C GLY A 98 9.82 -32.86 -5.32
N LYS A 99 10.07 -32.04 -4.28
CA LYS A 99 9.02 -31.38 -3.50
C LYS A 99 9.29 -29.88 -3.35
N TYR A 100 8.25 -29.06 -3.47
CA TYR A 100 8.38 -27.62 -3.19
C TYR A 100 8.52 -27.34 -1.69
N MET A 101 9.57 -26.63 -1.35
CA MET A 101 9.79 -26.08 -0.02
C MET A 101 9.12 -24.72 0.08
N ILE A 102 7.91 -24.67 0.66
CA ILE A 102 7.11 -23.45 0.76
C ILE A 102 7.61 -22.55 1.90
N ALA A 103 7.69 -21.25 1.64
CA ALA A 103 8.02 -20.21 2.60
C ALA A 103 6.97 -19.10 2.53
N LEU A 104 6.49 -18.66 3.69
CA LEU A 104 5.46 -17.60 3.79
C LEU A 104 6.10 -16.28 4.15
N GLN A 105 5.56 -15.18 3.63
CA GLN A 105 6.08 -13.85 3.91
C GLN A 105 6.22 -13.59 5.41
N TYR A 106 7.26 -12.82 5.78
CA TYR A 106 7.64 -12.52 7.16
C TYR A 106 8.15 -13.72 7.97
N THR A 107 8.40 -14.86 7.34
CA THR A 107 9.17 -15.95 7.96
C THR A 107 10.65 -15.88 7.58
N THR A 108 11.54 -16.35 8.45
CA THR A 108 12.98 -16.44 8.15
C THR A 108 13.27 -17.27 6.89
N LYS A 109 12.44 -18.28 6.60
CA LYS A 109 12.59 -19.10 5.39
C LYS A 109 12.32 -18.27 4.13
N PHE A 110 11.35 -17.37 4.19
CA PHE A 110 11.01 -16.48 3.08
C PHE A 110 12.11 -15.46 2.86
N ASP A 111 12.59 -14.80 3.91
CA ASP A 111 13.69 -13.82 3.78
C ASP A 111 14.96 -14.46 3.18
N LYS A 112 15.21 -15.74 3.50
CA LYS A 112 16.35 -16.49 2.93
C LYS A 112 16.15 -16.88 1.47
N LEU A 113 14.92 -17.24 1.08
CA LEU A 113 14.61 -17.73 -0.26
C LEU A 113 14.30 -16.61 -1.26
N LEU A 114 13.73 -15.49 -0.80
CA LEU A 114 13.34 -14.34 -1.63
C LEU A 114 14.46 -13.84 -2.56
N PRO A 115 15.75 -13.75 -2.13
CA PRO A 115 16.86 -13.39 -3.00
C PRO A 115 17.08 -14.31 -4.21
N GLU A 116 16.68 -15.57 -4.10
CA GLU A 116 16.83 -16.58 -5.16
C GLU A 116 15.64 -16.60 -6.12
N ILE A 117 14.54 -15.93 -5.79
CA ILE A 117 13.34 -15.93 -6.62
C ILE A 117 13.60 -15.15 -7.93
N PRO A 118 13.32 -15.74 -9.09
CA PRO A 118 13.45 -15.09 -10.40
C PRO A 118 12.56 -13.84 -10.54
N ASP A 119 13.03 -12.87 -11.32
CA ASP A 119 12.31 -11.62 -11.59
C ASP A 119 11.01 -11.84 -12.37
N GLU A 120 10.90 -12.95 -13.09
CA GLU A 120 9.70 -13.42 -13.77
C GLU A 120 8.55 -13.70 -12.80
N LEU A 121 8.84 -14.07 -11.55
CA LEU A 121 7.83 -14.33 -10.51
C LEU A 121 7.61 -13.13 -9.60
N ILE A 122 8.69 -12.46 -9.18
CA ILE A 122 8.63 -11.28 -8.33
C ILE A 122 9.69 -10.32 -8.82
N LEU A 123 9.30 -9.15 -9.32
CA LEU A 123 10.24 -8.14 -9.78
C LEU A 123 11.20 -7.73 -8.67
N ASP A 124 12.48 -7.49 -9.00
CA ASP A 124 13.48 -7.02 -8.04
C ASP A 124 13.05 -5.75 -7.27
N GLU A 125 12.37 -4.81 -7.94
CA GLU A 125 11.81 -3.61 -7.31
C GLU A 125 10.71 -3.95 -6.28
N ALA A 126 9.97 -5.04 -6.48
CA ALA A 126 8.97 -5.50 -5.53
C ALA A 126 9.62 -6.19 -4.31
N LYS A 127 10.69 -6.97 -4.52
CA LYS A 127 11.37 -7.74 -3.46
C LYS A 127 11.83 -6.87 -2.29
N GLN A 128 12.21 -5.62 -2.53
CA GLN A 128 12.66 -4.71 -1.46
C GLN A 128 11.58 -4.47 -0.37
N TYR A 129 10.30 -4.57 -0.73
CA TYR A 129 9.16 -4.36 0.18
C TYR A 129 8.69 -5.63 0.89
N LEU A 130 9.26 -6.79 0.56
CA LEU A 130 8.78 -8.08 1.07
C LEU A 130 9.63 -8.62 2.24
N PHE A 131 10.76 -7.97 2.56
CA PHE A 131 11.60 -8.35 3.68
C PHE A 131 10.98 -7.95 5.02
N SER A 132 11.09 -8.82 6.03
CA SER A 132 10.62 -8.56 7.39
C SER A 132 11.37 -7.42 8.10
N THR A 133 12.66 -7.28 7.83
CA THR A 133 13.51 -6.26 8.44
C THR A 133 14.60 -5.80 7.49
N GLU A 134 15.13 -4.60 7.75
CA GLU A 134 16.29 -4.11 7.02
C GLU A 134 17.55 -4.95 7.26
N LYS A 135 17.70 -5.59 8.43
CA LYS A 135 18.85 -6.48 8.70
C LYS A 135 18.85 -7.68 7.76
N ALA A 136 17.67 -8.26 7.50
CA ALA A 136 17.52 -9.34 6.53
C ALA A 136 17.90 -8.88 5.11
N ALA A 137 17.53 -7.65 4.72
CA ALA A 137 17.94 -7.06 3.45
C ALA A 137 19.47 -6.80 3.38
N LYS A 138 20.09 -6.30 4.46
CA LYS A 138 21.52 -5.96 4.57
C LYS A 138 22.48 -7.17 4.60
N GLU A 139 22.05 -8.32 5.12
CA GLU A 139 22.89 -9.53 5.12
C GLU A 139 23.18 -10.05 3.69
N LYS A 140 22.33 -9.70 2.70
CA LYS A 140 22.54 -9.99 1.28
C LYS A 140 23.67 -9.16 0.66
N ASP A 141 23.83 -7.89 1.06
CA ASP A 141 24.88 -7.00 0.54
C ASP A 141 26.30 -7.53 0.80
N LYS A 142 26.48 -8.39 1.81
CA LYS A 142 27.78 -9.01 2.12
C LYS A 142 28.18 -10.17 1.20
N LYS A 143 27.28 -10.73 0.37
CA LYS A 143 27.54 -11.92 -0.47
C LYS A 143 27.68 -11.66 -1.99
N ASN A 144 27.58 -10.40 -2.44
CA ASN A 144 27.85 -9.89 -3.80
C ASN A 144 26.92 -10.32 -4.97
N ILE A 145 26.82 -9.40 -5.95
CA ILE A 145 26.06 -9.39 -7.21
C ILE A 145 24.60 -8.91 -7.09
N ILE A 146 24.40 -7.66 -6.66
CA ILE A 146 23.39 -6.81 -7.33
C ILE A 146 24.11 -5.57 -7.85
N SER A 147 24.22 -5.49 -9.17
CA SER A 147 24.99 -4.49 -9.90
C SER A 147 24.44 -3.08 -9.72
N SER A 148 25.32 -2.13 -9.38
CA SER A 148 25.34 -0.68 -9.73
C SER A 148 24.09 0.22 -9.61
N PHE A 149 22.89 -0.29 -9.36
CA PHE A 149 21.67 0.51 -9.13
C PHE A 149 21.37 0.72 -7.65
N PHE A 150 21.91 -0.14 -6.77
CA PHE A 150 21.66 -0.11 -5.33
C PHE A 150 22.44 0.97 -4.58
N GLN A 151 23.46 1.57 -5.19
CA GLN A 151 24.44 2.36 -4.43
C GLN A 151 24.08 3.83 -4.20
N THR A 152 22.94 4.35 -4.69
CA THR A 152 22.76 5.81 -4.66
C THR A 152 21.44 6.43 -4.21
N LYS A 153 20.31 5.73 -3.96
CA LYS A 153 19.06 6.48 -3.64
C LYS A 153 18.05 5.94 -2.62
N VAL A 154 18.18 4.72 -2.07
CA VAL A 154 17.10 4.18 -1.18
C VAL A 154 17.49 4.10 0.31
N PHE A 155 18.79 4.09 0.65
CA PHE A 155 19.23 3.89 2.05
C PHE A 155 19.23 5.14 2.95
N ALA A 156 18.64 6.26 2.52
CA ALA A 156 18.62 7.50 3.33
C ALA A 156 17.30 7.72 4.10
N VAL A 157 16.28 6.87 3.93
CA VAL A 157 15.07 6.89 4.77
C VAL A 157 15.23 5.80 5.81
N GLY A 158 15.37 6.19 7.09
CA GLY A 158 15.57 5.26 8.19
C GLY A 158 14.53 4.14 8.15
N SER A 159 14.97 2.91 8.24
CA SER A 159 14.25 1.65 7.98
C SER A 159 13.40 1.12 9.14
N ASN A 160 13.02 2.00 10.06
CA ASN A 160 12.07 1.70 11.11
C ASN A 160 10.66 1.70 10.48
N PRO A 161 9.77 0.72 10.72
CA PRO A 161 8.35 0.84 10.33
C PRO A 161 7.74 2.20 10.73
N ASP A 162 8.21 2.81 11.83
CA ASP A 162 7.81 4.16 12.28
C ASP A 162 8.17 5.30 11.29
N ASN A 163 9.02 5.04 10.30
CA ASN A 163 9.50 6.02 9.33
C ASN A 163 8.88 5.86 7.93
N VAL A 164 8.00 4.88 7.73
CA VAL A 164 7.22 4.82 6.47
C VAL A 164 6.23 5.98 6.49
N PRO A 165 6.30 6.93 5.54
CA PRO A 165 5.42 8.10 5.54
C PRO A 165 4.01 7.68 5.07
N LEU A 166 3.21 7.18 6.00
CA LEU A 166 1.82 6.81 5.73
C LEU A 166 0.97 8.06 5.50
N GLN A 167 0.06 8.00 4.55
CA GLN A 167 -1.11 8.88 4.45
C GLN A 167 -2.38 8.10 4.79
N LEU A 168 -3.47 8.81 5.05
CA LEU A 168 -4.80 8.19 5.09
C LEU A 168 -5.10 7.55 3.72
N PRO A 169 -5.94 6.50 3.66
CA PRO A 169 -6.13 5.67 2.46
C PRO A 169 -7.02 6.35 1.39
N TYR A 170 -6.96 7.67 1.30
CA TYR A 170 -7.71 8.51 0.39
C TYR A 170 -6.92 9.79 0.05
N GLY A 171 -7.43 10.58 -0.91
CA GLY A 171 -6.73 11.77 -1.38
C GLY A 171 -6.61 12.86 -0.29
N ALA A 172 -5.50 13.59 -0.30
CA ALA A 172 -5.36 14.78 0.55
C ALA A 172 -6.51 15.78 0.31
N ASN A 173 -6.98 16.41 1.39
CA ASN A 173 -8.17 17.30 1.42
C ASN A 173 -9.52 16.63 1.14
N GLU A 174 -9.60 15.31 1.06
CA GLU A 174 -10.90 14.68 1.00
C GLU A 174 -11.53 14.61 2.39
N ASN A 175 -12.85 14.84 2.43
CA ASN A 175 -13.65 14.70 3.63
C ASN A 175 -14.18 13.28 3.71
N TRP A 176 -13.57 12.50 4.59
CA TRP A 176 -14.03 11.17 4.96
C TRP A 176 -14.45 11.18 6.43
N GLY A 177 -15.50 10.43 6.73
CA GLY A 177 -15.91 10.12 8.09
C GLY A 177 -15.28 8.81 8.53
N MET A 178 -14.89 8.73 9.80
CA MET A 178 -14.64 7.47 10.48
C MET A 178 -15.99 6.93 10.93
N THR A 179 -16.46 5.85 10.29
CA THR A 179 -17.74 5.19 10.60
C THR A 179 -17.59 4.08 11.62
N GLY A 180 -16.36 3.60 11.83
CA GLY A 180 -15.95 2.69 12.88
C GLY A 180 -14.57 3.10 13.39
N GLY A 181 -14.44 3.37 14.70
CA GLY A 181 -13.17 3.67 15.35
C GLY A 181 -12.26 2.44 15.43
N PRO A 182 -11.08 2.54 16.06
CA PRO A 182 -10.19 1.39 16.25
C PRO A 182 -10.92 0.11 16.71
N HIS A 183 -10.74 -0.98 15.98
CA HIS A 183 -11.34 -2.29 16.27
C HIS A 183 -10.47 -3.45 15.78
N ASN A 184 -10.78 -4.66 16.27
CA ASN A 184 -10.10 -5.88 15.87
C ASN A 184 -10.40 -6.24 14.40
N ALA A 185 -9.37 -6.57 13.64
CA ALA A 185 -9.49 -6.89 12.21
C ALA A 185 -10.11 -8.27 11.91
N ILE A 186 -9.92 -9.27 12.78
CA ILE A 186 -10.18 -10.70 12.46
C ILE A 186 -11.38 -11.28 13.20
N VAL A 187 -11.70 -10.72 14.36
CA VAL A 187 -12.78 -11.19 15.22
C VAL A 187 -13.68 -10.02 15.52
N PHE A 188 -14.96 -10.12 15.13
CA PHE A 188 -15.94 -9.09 15.44
C PHE A 188 -16.03 -8.86 16.95
N ASN A 189 -15.86 -7.61 17.39
CA ASN A 189 -15.75 -7.23 18.80
C ASN A 189 -14.68 -8.04 19.57
N GLY A 190 -13.60 -8.42 18.87
CA GLY A 190 -12.48 -9.16 19.42
C GLY A 190 -11.64 -8.36 20.43
N PRO A 191 -10.75 -9.04 21.16
CA PRO A 191 -9.77 -8.37 22.01
C PRO A 191 -8.78 -7.56 21.16
N LYS A 192 -7.89 -6.83 21.82
CA LYS A 192 -6.72 -6.25 21.16
C LYS A 192 -5.90 -7.30 20.38
N PRO A 193 -5.21 -6.91 19.30
CA PRO A 193 -5.01 -5.52 18.86
C PRO A 193 -6.18 -4.93 18.07
N TRP A 194 -6.40 -3.62 18.22
CA TRP A 194 -7.37 -2.83 17.45
C TRP A 194 -6.68 -2.19 16.26
N ALA A 195 -6.44 -3.03 15.26
CA ALA A 195 -5.60 -2.72 14.10
C ALA A 195 -6.35 -2.09 12.93
N SER A 196 -7.68 -2.02 13.00
CA SER A 196 -8.57 -1.59 11.92
C SER A 196 -9.34 -0.32 12.25
N VAL A 197 -9.70 0.43 11.21
CA VAL A 197 -10.70 1.51 11.23
C VAL A 197 -11.57 1.43 9.98
N ASP A 198 -12.81 1.88 10.09
CA ASP A 198 -13.73 1.95 8.95
C ASP A 198 -13.89 3.40 8.51
N LEU A 199 -13.55 3.68 7.26
CA LEU A 199 -13.55 5.03 6.68
C LEU A 199 -14.51 5.08 5.49
N ALA A 200 -15.38 6.08 5.47
CA ALA A 200 -16.37 6.25 4.42
C ALA A 200 -16.53 7.72 4.00
N LYS A 201 -17.11 7.92 2.81
CA LYS A 201 -17.59 9.22 2.35
C LYS A 201 -18.76 9.04 1.39
N SER A 202 -19.40 10.15 1.01
CA SER A 202 -20.36 10.13 -0.09
C SER A 202 -19.67 9.72 -1.40
N THR A 203 -20.30 8.80 -2.12
CA THR A 203 -19.77 8.18 -3.35
C THR A 203 -19.51 9.23 -4.44
N PRO A 204 -18.39 9.14 -5.20
CA PRO A 204 -17.37 8.08 -5.14
C PRO A 204 -16.36 8.25 -4.01
N GLY A 205 -16.22 7.21 -3.17
CA GLY A 205 -15.17 7.11 -2.16
C GLY A 205 -13.97 6.37 -2.72
N ILE A 206 -13.01 7.12 -3.27
CA ILE A 206 -11.82 6.57 -3.92
C ILE A 206 -10.78 6.17 -2.87
N VAL A 207 -10.40 4.89 -2.86
CA VAL A 207 -9.37 4.35 -1.96
C VAL A 207 -8.02 4.37 -2.64
N ARG A 208 -6.99 4.75 -1.89
CA ARG A 208 -5.62 4.95 -2.37
C ARG A 208 -4.59 4.30 -1.47
N ALA A 209 -3.44 3.93 -2.04
CA ALA A 209 -2.31 3.39 -1.31
C ALA A 209 -1.78 4.41 -0.28
N SER A 210 -1.67 3.99 0.98
CA SER A 210 -1.19 4.81 2.09
C SER A 210 0.31 5.08 2.04
N ALA A 211 1.10 4.25 1.35
CA ALA A 211 2.53 4.46 1.16
C ALA A 211 3.04 3.68 -0.06
N ASN A 212 4.31 3.89 -0.41
CA ASN A 212 4.98 3.10 -1.44
C ASN A 212 5.10 1.63 -1.00
N GLY A 213 4.87 0.69 -1.91
CA GLY A 213 4.90 -0.72 -1.56
C GLY A 213 4.63 -1.65 -2.73
N THR A 214 4.43 -2.92 -2.41
CA THR A 214 4.06 -3.97 -3.38
C THR A 214 2.71 -4.57 -3.06
N VAL A 215 1.84 -4.63 -4.08
CA VAL A 215 0.46 -5.11 -3.99
C VAL A 215 0.37 -6.63 -3.99
N SER A 216 -0.28 -7.19 -2.97
CA SER A 216 -0.79 -8.55 -2.92
C SER A 216 -2.31 -8.51 -3.16
N TYR A 217 -2.78 -9.11 -4.25
CA TYR A 217 -4.19 -9.11 -4.65
C TYR A 217 -4.52 -10.40 -5.39
N SER A 218 -5.72 -10.99 -5.21
CA SER A 218 -6.18 -12.16 -5.95
C SER A 218 -7.65 -12.02 -6.34
N THR A 219 -8.01 -12.41 -7.56
CA THR A 219 -9.41 -12.44 -8.01
C THR A 219 -10.25 -13.47 -7.26
N SER A 220 -9.62 -14.49 -6.65
CA SER A 220 -10.28 -15.43 -5.75
C SER A 220 -10.71 -14.77 -4.42
N CYS A 221 -10.19 -13.57 -4.14
CA CYS A 221 -10.57 -12.70 -3.04
C CYS A 221 -10.73 -11.25 -3.57
N PRO A 222 -11.77 -10.98 -4.37
CA PRO A 222 -11.79 -9.88 -5.35
C PRO A 222 -11.98 -8.48 -4.76
N ASN A 223 -12.15 -8.35 -3.44
CA ASN A 223 -12.45 -7.08 -2.75
C ASN A 223 -11.38 -6.67 -1.73
N PHE A 224 -10.27 -7.41 -1.68
CA PHE A 224 -9.23 -7.24 -0.68
C PHE A 224 -7.87 -6.97 -1.31
N VAL A 225 -7.25 -5.87 -0.93
CA VAL A 225 -5.89 -5.51 -1.33
C VAL A 225 -5.02 -5.43 -0.09
N SER A 226 -3.84 -6.04 -0.14
CA SER A 226 -2.78 -5.85 0.86
C SER A 226 -1.56 -5.23 0.18
N ILE A 227 -0.91 -4.27 0.85
CA ILE A 227 0.30 -3.61 0.34
C ILE A 227 1.40 -3.76 1.39
N SER A 228 2.47 -4.48 1.04
CA SER A 228 3.67 -4.55 1.87
C SER A 228 4.55 -3.33 1.63
N HIS A 229 5.04 -2.73 2.70
CA HIS A 229 5.90 -1.55 2.74
C HIS A 229 7.28 -1.92 3.30
N LEU A 230 8.20 -0.95 3.34
CA LEU A 230 9.51 -1.17 3.95
C LEU A 230 9.38 -1.46 5.46
N GLY A 231 10.32 -2.25 5.99
CA GLY A 231 10.40 -2.52 7.43
C GLY A 231 9.32 -3.47 7.95
N GLY A 232 8.70 -4.27 7.08
CA GLY A 232 7.68 -5.25 7.45
C GLY A 232 6.30 -4.65 7.73
N LEU A 233 6.12 -3.33 7.55
CA LEU A 233 4.82 -2.68 7.64
C LEU A 233 3.93 -3.09 6.47
N GLU A 234 2.66 -3.32 6.72
CA GLU A 234 1.66 -3.67 5.73
C GLU A 234 0.37 -2.90 5.99
N THR A 235 -0.29 -2.47 4.92
CA THR A 235 -1.63 -1.90 4.97
C THR A 235 -2.60 -2.76 4.18
N THR A 236 -3.81 -2.93 4.70
CA THR A 236 -4.87 -3.70 4.06
C THR A 236 -6.09 -2.84 3.80
N TYR A 237 -6.82 -3.16 2.73
CA TYR A 237 -7.95 -2.40 2.23
C TYR A 237 -9.03 -3.39 1.82
N TYR A 238 -10.13 -3.46 2.57
CA TYR A 238 -11.25 -4.35 2.29
C TYR A 238 -12.54 -3.59 1.96
N HIS A 239 -13.52 -4.33 1.47
CA HIS A 239 -14.78 -3.83 0.90
C HIS A 239 -14.61 -2.96 -0.35
N LEU A 240 -13.54 -3.21 -1.13
CA LEU A 240 -13.28 -2.48 -2.36
C LEU A 240 -14.05 -3.03 -3.55
N THR A 241 -14.37 -2.16 -4.50
CA THR A 241 -14.77 -2.52 -5.86
C THR A 241 -13.92 -1.76 -6.88
N ASN A 242 -14.08 -2.05 -8.17
CA ASN A 242 -13.31 -1.42 -9.25
C ASN A 242 -11.78 -1.48 -9.05
N ILE A 243 -11.26 -2.57 -8.48
CA ILE A 243 -9.82 -2.70 -8.23
C ILE A 243 -9.05 -2.69 -9.55
N GLN A 244 -8.05 -1.80 -9.65
CA GLN A 244 -7.22 -1.63 -10.86
C GLN A 244 -5.76 -2.05 -10.65
N VAL A 245 -5.38 -2.45 -9.44
CA VAL A 245 -4.04 -2.92 -9.15
C VAL A 245 -3.90 -4.42 -9.35
N LEU A 246 -2.71 -4.86 -9.74
CA LEU A 246 -2.39 -6.27 -9.98
C LEU A 246 -1.50 -6.84 -8.88
N ASN A 247 -1.53 -8.17 -8.73
CA ASN A 247 -0.57 -8.86 -7.88
C ASN A 247 0.87 -8.52 -8.32
N ASN A 248 1.77 -8.35 -7.36
CA ASN A 248 3.17 -7.93 -7.55
C ASN A 248 3.38 -6.51 -8.10
N GLN A 249 2.33 -5.72 -8.31
CA GLN A 249 2.48 -4.35 -8.76
C GLN A 249 3.16 -3.50 -7.67
N VAL A 250 4.24 -2.80 -8.05
CA VAL A 250 4.83 -1.75 -7.23
C VAL A 250 3.98 -0.49 -7.37
N VAL A 251 3.60 0.10 -6.25
CA VAL A 251 2.75 1.30 -6.17
C VAL A 251 3.44 2.37 -5.35
N THR A 252 3.13 3.62 -5.63
CA THR A 252 3.50 4.74 -4.77
C THR A 252 2.33 5.14 -3.88
N ALA A 253 2.60 5.91 -2.81
CA ALA A 253 1.55 6.60 -2.08
C ALA A 253 0.59 7.31 -3.05
N ASN A 254 -0.70 7.38 -2.69
CA ASN A 254 -1.78 8.00 -3.46
C ASN A 254 -2.19 7.27 -4.76
N THR A 255 -1.56 6.13 -5.11
CA THR A 255 -2.00 5.27 -6.22
C THR A 255 -3.43 4.83 -5.99
N TYR A 256 -4.29 5.00 -7.00
CA TYR A 256 -5.67 4.49 -6.98
C TYR A 256 -5.67 2.97 -6.80
N LEU A 257 -6.44 2.48 -5.82
CA LEU A 257 -6.62 1.05 -5.59
C LEU A 257 -7.96 0.57 -6.10
N GLY A 258 -9.04 1.27 -5.73
CA GLY A 258 -10.43 0.94 -6.01
C GLY A 258 -11.37 1.96 -5.37
N ASP A 259 -12.66 1.65 -5.35
CA ASP A 259 -13.70 2.45 -4.69
C ASP A 259 -14.28 1.71 -3.49
N ILE A 260 -14.74 2.44 -2.47
CA ILE A 260 -15.51 1.86 -1.37
C ILE A 260 -16.79 1.18 -1.87
N SER A 261 -17.15 0.07 -1.25
CA SER A 261 -18.35 -0.68 -1.58
C SER A 261 -18.85 -1.44 -0.35
N ILE A 262 -19.87 -2.29 -0.53
CA ILE A 262 -20.32 -3.26 0.47
C ILE A 262 -19.87 -4.70 0.12
N GLN A 263 -19.06 -4.86 -0.92
CA GLN A 263 -18.73 -6.19 -1.43
C GLN A 263 -17.85 -6.96 -0.44
N SER A 264 -18.19 -8.23 -0.25
CA SER A 264 -17.51 -9.13 0.69
C SER A 264 -17.22 -10.50 0.05
N GLY A 265 -16.70 -10.48 -1.18
CA GLY A 265 -16.36 -11.69 -1.96
C GLY A 265 -15.30 -12.59 -1.30
N CYS A 266 -14.63 -12.10 -0.26
CA CYS A 266 -13.71 -12.88 0.59
C CYS A 266 -14.30 -13.27 1.94
N GLY A 267 -15.63 -13.22 2.10
CA GLY A 267 -16.29 -13.46 3.38
C GLY A 267 -16.47 -12.19 4.20
N GLY A 268 -17.10 -12.36 5.35
CA GLY A 268 -17.54 -11.30 6.22
C GLY A 268 -18.65 -10.40 5.66
N SER A 269 -18.92 -9.26 6.31
CA SER A 269 -20.03 -8.37 5.98
C SER A 269 -19.72 -6.89 6.20
N ALA A 270 -20.42 -6.02 5.47
CA ALA A 270 -20.38 -4.57 5.61
C ALA A 270 -21.81 -4.02 5.70
N SER A 271 -22.08 -3.14 6.67
CA SER A 271 -23.39 -2.51 6.88
C SER A 271 -23.69 -1.35 5.92
N GLY A 272 -22.65 -0.79 5.30
CA GLY A 272 -22.73 0.28 4.29
C GLY A 272 -21.39 0.49 3.59
N PRO A 273 -21.34 1.26 2.49
CA PRO A 273 -20.10 1.46 1.75
C PRO A 273 -19.01 2.14 2.59
N HIS A 274 -17.89 1.45 2.80
CA HIS A 274 -16.71 1.96 3.49
C HIS A 274 -15.46 1.21 3.01
N VAL A 275 -14.27 1.67 3.41
CA VAL A 275 -13.05 0.85 3.41
C VAL A 275 -12.77 0.42 4.84
N HIS A 276 -12.66 -0.89 5.05
CA HIS A 276 -12.07 -1.44 6.27
C HIS A 276 -10.56 -1.43 6.06
N PHE A 277 -9.88 -0.56 6.80
CA PHE A 277 -8.45 -0.30 6.65
C PHE A 277 -7.70 -0.79 7.88
N SER A 278 -6.74 -1.68 7.68
CA SER A 278 -5.92 -2.22 8.78
C SER A 278 -4.44 -2.03 8.54
N THR A 279 -3.69 -2.15 9.64
CA THR A 279 -2.22 -2.18 9.61
C THR A 279 -1.67 -3.44 10.25
N ARG A 280 -0.55 -3.93 9.73
CA ARG A 280 0.18 -5.08 10.28
C ARG A 280 1.68 -4.79 10.27
N ILE A 281 2.40 -5.41 11.19
CA ILE A 281 3.86 -5.45 11.21
C ILE A 281 4.28 -6.91 11.16
N ASN A 282 5.11 -7.27 10.17
CA ASN A 282 5.62 -8.64 9.99
C ASN A 282 4.51 -9.70 9.97
N GLY A 283 3.39 -9.38 9.31
CA GLY A 283 2.22 -10.24 9.19
C GLY A 283 1.33 -10.32 10.43
N SER A 284 1.70 -9.64 11.52
CA SER A 284 0.91 -9.58 12.75
C SER A 284 0.18 -8.24 12.86
N TYR A 285 -1.11 -8.28 13.16
CA TYR A 285 -1.87 -7.06 13.49
C TYR A 285 -1.27 -6.38 14.71
N GLN A 286 -1.25 -5.04 14.69
CA GLN A 286 -0.83 -4.20 15.80
C GLN A 286 -1.87 -3.09 15.98
N ASP A 287 -1.98 -2.55 17.19
CA ASP A 287 -2.87 -1.41 17.46
C ASP A 287 -2.57 -0.29 16.45
N ILE A 288 -3.61 0.25 15.82
CA ILE A 288 -3.46 1.35 14.85
C ILE A 288 -3.15 2.68 15.54
N GLU A 289 -3.45 2.77 16.84
CA GLU A 289 -3.06 3.88 17.70
C GLU A 289 -1.53 3.99 17.80
N GLY A 290 -1.02 5.22 17.72
CA GLY A 290 0.41 5.51 17.71
C GLY A 290 1.03 5.61 16.31
N LEU A 291 0.36 5.13 15.27
CA LEU A 291 0.79 5.33 13.89
C LEU A 291 0.44 6.75 13.38
N ASN A 292 1.35 7.33 12.59
CA ASN A 292 1.17 8.64 11.99
C ASN A 292 0.80 8.52 10.50
N PHE A 293 -0.40 8.96 10.15
CA PHE A 293 -0.93 9.04 8.80
C PHE A 293 -0.88 10.48 8.32
N SER A 294 0.33 10.98 8.06
CA SER A 294 0.52 12.31 7.51
C SER A 294 -0.01 13.41 8.44
N GLY A 295 0.35 13.30 9.72
CA GLY A 295 -0.13 14.19 10.78
C GLY A 295 -1.44 13.77 11.42
N TRP A 296 -2.17 12.83 10.83
CA TRP A 296 -3.33 12.20 11.47
C TRP A 296 -2.91 11.01 12.33
N GLY A 297 -3.55 10.83 13.47
CA GLY A 297 -3.41 9.66 14.32
C GLY A 297 -4.78 9.19 14.80
N PHE A 298 -4.87 7.90 15.10
CA PHE A 298 -6.03 7.31 15.74
C PHE A 298 -5.77 7.15 17.23
N SER A 299 -6.79 7.35 18.05
CA SER A 299 -6.78 7.02 19.47
C SER A 299 -7.91 6.07 19.78
N GLU A 300 -7.65 5.05 20.58
CA GLU A 300 -8.63 4.02 20.90
C GLU A 300 -9.70 4.52 21.88
N GLY A 301 -10.90 3.95 21.79
CA GLY A 301 -11.98 4.15 22.76
C GLY A 301 -11.95 3.12 23.90
N ASN A 302 -13.08 2.93 24.57
CA ASN A 302 -13.19 1.90 25.61
C ASN A 302 -13.60 0.54 25.02
N ASN A 303 -14.26 0.55 23.86
CA ASN A 303 -14.73 -0.64 23.15
C ASN A 303 -14.28 -0.63 21.68
N ASN A 304 -14.39 -1.78 21.01
CA ASN A 304 -14.24 -1.87 19.56
C ASN A 304 -15.16 -0.85 18.88
N TYR A 305 -14.70 -0.27 17.77
CA TYR A 305 -15.40 0.71 16.95
C TYR A 305 -15.59 2.08 17.61
N GLU A 306 -15.06 2.26 18.82
CA GLU A 306 -14.97 3.56 19.50
C GLU A 306 -13.54 4.12 19.37
N GLY A 307 -13.40 5.43 19.58
CA GLY A 307 -12.12 6.12 19.51
C GLY A 307 -12.17 7.35 18.63
N CYS A 308 -11.02 7.97 18.37
CA CYS A 308 -10.94 9.22 17.62
C CYS A 308 -9.92 9.16 16.49
N VAL A 309 -10.14 10.00 15.47
CA VAL A 309 -9.12 10.37 14.48
C VAL A 309 -8.83 11.85 14.64
N SER A 310 -7.54 12.21 14.76
CA SER A 310 -7.13 13.59 15.04
C SER A 310 -5.83 13.97 14.33
N ASN A 311 -5.67 15.25 13.99
CA ASN A 311 -4.39 15.83 13.57
C ASN A 311 -3.91 16.97 14.48
N GLY A 312 -4.44 17.02 15.71
CA GLY A 312 -4.18 18.08 16.69
C GLY A 312 -4.98 19.37 16.46
N THR A 313 -5.51 19.60 15.26
CA THR A 313 -6.43 20.72 14.97
C THR A 313 -7.87 20.24 14.84
N ILE A 314 -8.07 19.12 14.15
CA ILE A 314 -9.36 18.47 13.93
C ILE A 314 -9.35 17.16 14.72
N THR A 315 -10.46 16.86 15.40
CA THR A 315 -10.68 15.60 16.10
C THR A 315 -12.12 15.15 15.88
N ASN A 316 -12.31 13.91 15.41
CA ASN A 316 -13.61 13.26 15.27
C ASN A 316 -13.62 11.95 16.05
N CYS A 317 -14.62 11.71 16.90
CA CYS A 317 -14.67 10.56 17.81
C CYS A 317 -15.96 9.75 17.68
N LEU A 318 -15.91 8.46 18.01
CA LEU A 318 -17.02 7.52 18.11
C LEU A 318 -17.07 6.86 19.52
N PRO A 319 -18.26 6.50 20.05
CA PRO A 319 -19.59 6.73 19.51
C PRO A 319 -20.05 8.14 19.90
N GLY A 320 -20.20 9.01 18.90
CA GLY A 320 -20.59 10.40 19.12
C GLY A 320 -20.62 11.15 17.80
N THR A 321 -21.74 11.81 17.50
CA THR A 321 -21.81 12.66 16.32
C THR A 321 -21.12 13.97 16.63
N VAL A 322 -19.84 14.09 16.30
CA VAL A 322 -19.21 15.39 16.14
C VAL A 322 -19.18 15.70 14.65
N SER A 323 -20.29 16.24 14.15
CA SER A 323 -20.33 16.87 12.84
C SER A 323 -19.63 18.23 12.94
N TYR A 324 -18.38 18.31 12.49
CA TYR A 324 -17.86 19.59 12.02
C TYR A 324 -17.88 19.60 10.50
N ASN A 325 -18.59 20.59 9.95
CA ASN A 325 -18.40 20.99 8.56
C ASN A 325 -16.90 21.26 8.38
N VAL A 326 -16.26 20.43 7.58
CA VAL A 326 -14.89 20.64 7.14
C VAL A 326 -14.93 21.77 6.12
N ASN A 327 -15.04 23.00 6.61
CA ASN A 327 -14.62 24.17 5.87
C ASN A 327 -13.09 24.14 5.89
N TYR A 328 -12.49 23.42 4.93
CA TYR A 328 -11.10 23.65 4.58
C TYR A 328 -10.98 25.11 4.15
N THR A 329 -10.53 25.96 5.05
CA THR A 329 -9.96 27.24 4.66
C THR A 329 -8.60 26.92 4.03
N ASN A 330 -8.60 26.79 2.70
CA ASN A 330 -7.42 26.76 1.83
C ASN A 330 -6.25 25.88 2.29
N GLY A 331 -6.41 24.55 2.17
CA GLY A 331 -5.33 23.59 2.42
C GLY A 331 -4.21 23.67 1.37
N CYS A 332 -2.98 23.88 1.82
CA CYS A 332 -1.78 23.91 1.00
C CYS A 332 -1.34 22.49 0.64
N ASN A 333 -2.05 21.78 -0.21
CA ASN A 333 -1.82 20.35 -0.43
C ASN A 333 -1.53 19.99 -1.89
N PRO A 334 -0.68 18.97 -2.16
CA PRO A 334 -0.43 18.51 -3.53
C PRO A 334 -1.72 18.10 -4.25
N PRO A 335 -1.82 18.33 -5.58
CA PRO A 335 -2.96 17.86 -6.37
C PRO A 335 -2.92 16.33 -6.48
N ILE A 336 -4.02 15.76 -7.00
CA ILE A 336 -4.11 14.31 -7.27
C ILE A 336 -3.12 13.87 -8.35
N SER A 337 -2.88 14.72 -9.36
CA SER A 337 -1.94 14.49 -10.46
C SER A 337 -1.41 15.82 -11.03
N GLY A 338 -0.32 15.74 -11.79
CA GLY A 338 0.28 16.91 -12.46
C GLY A 338 1.03 17.85 -11.51
N ASP A 339 1.48 18.98 -12.05
CA ASP A 339 2.30 19.93 -11.29
C ASP A 339 1.49 20.59 -10.17
N TRP A 340 2.06 20.61 -8.97
CA TRP A 340 1.51 21.35 -7.84
C TRP A 340 1.85 22.83 -7.97
N ASN A 341 0.87 23.63 -8.38
CA ASN A 341 1.04 25.07 -8.58
C ASN A 341 0.57 25.85 -7.35
N ILE A 342 1.52 26.35 -6.54
CA ILE A 342 1.25 27.23 -5.41
C ILE A 342 1.13 28.66 -5.94
N THR A 343 -0.09 29.14 -6.13
CA THR A 343 -0.40 30.48 -6.65
C THR A 343 -0.76 31.49 -5.57
N SER A 344 -0.97 31.02 -4.34
CA SER A 344 -1.21 31.82 -3.14
C SER A 344 -0.37 31.26 -2.00
N SER A 345 0.17 32.13 -1.15
CA SER A 345 0.98 31.70 -0.01
C SER A 345 0.19 30.77 0.91
N CYS A 346 0.79 29.65 1.31
CA CYS A 346 0.11 28.64 2.09
C CYS A 346 1.09 27.80 2.94
N ASP A 347 0.54 27.22 4.01
CA ASP A 347 1.26 26.41 4.99
C ASP A 347 0.88 24.93 4.79
N PHE A 348 1.86 24.12 4.37
CA PHE A 348 1.73 22.67 4.27
C PHE A 348 1.98 22.03 5.63
N VAL A 349 0.99 21.25 6.06
CA VAL A 349 0.97 20.49 7.31
C VAL A 349 0.82 19.00 6.98
N GLY A 350 1.32 18.12 7.84
CA GLY A 350 1.20 16.68 7.64
C GLY A 350 2.24 16.10 6.67
N ALA A 351 1.96 14.94 6.07
CA ALA A 351 2.83 14.33 5.07
C ALA A 351 2.11 14.06 3.75
N ALA A 352 2.84 14.13 2.64
CA ALA A 352 2.28 13.89 1.32
C ALA A 352 3.40 13.63 0.31
N THR A 353 3.06 12.99 -0.81
CA THR A 353 3.95 12.90 -1.98
C THR A 353 3.43 13.82 -3.08
N ALA A 354 4.28 14.71 -3.61
CA ALA A 354 3.93 15.51 -4.78
C ALA A 354 3.92 14.62 -6.03
N PRO A 355 2.83 14.59 -6.81
CA PRO A 355 2.73 13.69 -7.96
C PRO A 355 3.62 14.10 -9.14
N ALA A 356 3.98 15.38 -9.24
CA ALA A 356 4.90 15.92 -10.25
C ALA A 356 5.72 17.08 -9.68
N ASN A 357 6.01 18.12 -10.47
CA ASN A 357 6.81 19.27 -10.01
C ASN A 357 6.04 20.09 -8.97
N VAL A 358 6.77 20.69 -8.03
CA VAL A 358 6.21 21.66 -7.06
C VAL A 358 6.62 23.06 -7.51
N ILE A 359 5.66 23.88 -7.93
CA ILE A 359 5.90 25.20 -8.52
C ILE A 359 5.37 26.26 -7.56
N VAL A 360 6.27 26.97 -6.88
CA VAL A 360 5.93 28.15 -6.07
C VAL A 360 5.91 29.38 -6.98
N ASN A 361 4.72 29.88 -7.32
CA ASN A 361 4.54 30.97 -8.27
C ASN A 361 4.93 32.33 -7.68
N ASN A 362 4.96 33.34 -8.56
CA ASN A 362 5.45 34.68 -8.25
C ASN A 362 4.84 35.23 -6.95
N ASN A 363 5.69 35.73 -6.06
CA ASN A 363 5.29 36.34 -4.78
C ASN A 363 4.49 35.43 -3.83
N SER A 364 4.43 34.11 -4.06
CA SER A 364 3.81 33.13 -3.17
C SER A 364 4.83 32.46 -2.25
N THR A 365 4.39 31.98 -1.10
CA THR A 365 5.21 31.19 -0.17
C THR A 365 4.62 29.81 0.05
N LEU A 366 5.39 28.75 -0.18
CA LEU A 366 5.09 27.43 0.35
C LEU A 366 5.85 27.26 1.67
N ARG A 367 5.14 27.04 2.78
CA ARG A 367 5.76 26.80 4.08
C ARG A 367 5.51 25.38 4.56
N ILE A 368 6.55 24.58 4.68
CA ILE A 368 6.52 23.26 5.31
C ILE A 368 6.60 23.45 6.82
N LYS A 369 5.51 23.16 7.53
CA LYS A 369 5.40 23.36 8.98
C LYS A 369 6.24 22.35 9.77
N ASN A 370 6.50 22.65 11.04
CA ASN A 370 7.16 21.72 11.95
C ASN A 370 6.43 20.35 11.97
N GLY A 371 7.18 19.26 11.79
CA GLY A 371 6.67 17.90 11.75
C GLY A 371 6.10 17.48 10.39
N ALA A 372 5.94 18.40 9.43
CA ALA A 372 5.44 18.07 8.11
C ALA A 372 6.50 17.37 7.23
N SER A 373 6.09 16.47 6.34
CA SER A 373 6.96 15.67 5.47
C SER A 373 6.46 15.64 4.03
N LEU A 374 7.08 16.44 3.15
CA LEU A 374 6.75 16.46 1.72
C LEU A 374 7.75 15.61 0.92
N ASN A 375 7.30 14.50 0.36
CA ASN A 375 8.10 13.65 -0.53
C ASN A 375 7.95 14.11 -1.98
N ILE A 376 9.06 14.24 -2.70
CA ILE A 376 9.07 14.57 -4.13
C ILE A 376 10.04 13.61 -4.80
N ASN A 377 9.61 12.94 -5.87
CA ASN A 377 10.54 12.12 -6.65
C ASN A 377 11.52 13.03 -7.42
N MET A 378 12.63 13.41 -6.78
CA MET A 378 13.67 14.29 -7.35
C MET A 378 14.43 13.68 -8.53
N THR A 379 14.13 12.43 -8.92
CA THR A 379 14.67 11.82 -10.14
C THR A 379 13.88 12.25 -11.38
N SER A 380 12.58 12.50 -11.25
CA SER A 380 11.70 12.90 -12.34
C SER A 380 11.11 14.31 -12.17
N ASN A 381 11.10 14.83 -10.95
CA ASN A 381 10.39 16.06 -10.57
C ASN A 381 11.35 17.06 -9.91
N LYS A 382 10.92 18.31 -9.81
CA LYS A 382 11.68 19.41 -9.19
C LYS A 382 10.78 20.35 -8.40
N ILE A 383 11.39 21.06 -7.44
CA ILE A 383 10.79 22.26 -6.85
C ILE A 383 11.27 23.48 -7.63
N VAL A 384 10.34 24.31 -8.08
CA VAL A 384 10.60 25.53 -8.84
C VAL A 384 10.07 26.74 -8.05
N ALA A 385 10.98 27.56 -7.53
CA ALA A 385 10.64 28.85 -6.94
C ALA A 385 10.72 29.96 -8.01
N LYS A 386 9.59 30.62 -8.30
CA LYS A 386 9.50 31.74 -9.25
C LYS A 386 9.92 33.07 -8.58
N PRO A 387 10.15 34.17 -9.33
CA PRO A 387 10.55 35.46 -8.76
C PRO A 387 9.68 35.92 -7.58
N GLY A 388 10.33 36.36 -6.49
CA GLY A 388 9.65 36.83 -5.27
C GLY A 388 8.99 35.73 -4.43
N SER A 389 9.04 34.47 -4.87
CA SER A 389 8.48 33.34 -4.13
C SER A 389 9.43 32.84 -3.04
N ARG A 390 8.90 32.08 -2.08
CA ARG A 390 9.68 31.46 -0.99
C ARG A 390 9.25 30.02 -0.75
N LEU A 391 10.21 29.14 -0.54
CA LEU A 391 10.01 27.87 0.14
C LEU A 391 10.58 28.03 1.56
N ILE A 392 9.74 27.87 2.57
CA ILE A 392 10.15 27.93 3.98
C ILE A 392 9.98 26.53 4.56
N ILE A 393 11.03 25.99 5.17
CA ILE A 393 10.93 24.75 5.93
C ILE A 393 11.18 25.11 7.38
N GLU A 394 10.15 25.01 8.21
CA GLU A 394 10.27 25.26 9.64
C GLU A 394 11.09 24.15 10.32
N SER A 395 11.65 24.45 11.50
CA SER A 395 12.38 23.46 12.29
C SER A 395 11.57 22.18 12.47
N GLY A 396 12.11 21.03 12.06
CA GLY A 396 11.42 19.73 12.11
C GLY A 396 10.59 19.37 10.87
N GLY A 397 10.31 20.32 9.98
CA GLY A 397 9.73 20.04 8.66
C GLY A 397 10.76 19.39 7.73
N LYS A 398 10.30 18.52 6.83
CA LYS A 398 11.15 17.73 5.94
C LYS A 398 10.64 17.75 4.50
N VAL A 399 11.57 17.88 3.57
CA VAL A 399 11.33 17.69 2.13
C VAL A 399 12.31 16.63 1.66
N TYR A 400 11.79 15.54 1.11
CA TYR A 400 12.57 14.38 0.65
C TYR A 400 12.66 14.34 -0.86
#